data_AF-A0A382BS11-F1
#
_entry.id   AF-A0A382BS11-F1
#
_cell.length_a   1.000
_cell.length_b   1.000
_cell.length_c   1.000
_cell.angle_alpha   90.00
_cell.angle_beta   90.00
_cell.angle_gamma   90.00
#
_symmetry.space_group_name_H-M   'P 1'
#
loop_
_entity.id
_entity.type
_entity.pdbx_description
1 polymer ?
#
loop_
_entity_poly.entity_id
_entity_poly.type
_entity_poly.pdbx_seq_one_letter_code
_entity_poly.pdbx_strand_id
1 'polypeptide(L)'
;MGIRQYLQDLGAGARTHLGDDVWITRLLATVDSARRRGRSVGIPDVRYPNEAEAVRAAGGILVRIDRDDVKRLDDPTECALDDWSDWDHVIENNGTYDEFVDAVRAQLRDS
;
A
#
# COMPACT_ATOMS: atom_id res chain seq x y z
N MET A 1 -4.41 26.24 -6.66
CA MET A 1 -3.81 25.05 -6.02
C MET A 1 -4.87 24.41 -5.15
N GLY A 2 -5.24 23.16 -5.44
CA GLY A 2 -6.24 22.42 -4.65
C GLY A 2 -5.62 21.69 -3.47
N ILE A 3 -6.45 21.24 -2.51
CA ILE A 3 -6.01 20.49 -1.33
C ILE A 3 -5.23 19.22 -1.72
N ARG A 4 -5.67 18.53 -2.78
CA ARG A 4 -4.98 17.33 -3.30
C ARG A 4 -3.53 17.62 -3.69
N GLN A 5 -3.32 18.63 -4.54
CA GLN A 5 -1.99 19.01 -4.99
C GLN A 5 -1.10 19.40 -3.80
N TYR A 6 -1.65 20.16 -2.84
CA TYR A 6 -0.91 20.52 -1.63
C TYR A 6 -0.43 19.29 -0.84
N LEU A 7 -1.28 18.29 -0.66
CA LEU A 7 -0.90 17.07 0.07
C LEU A 7 0.12 16.23 -0.69
N GLN A 8 0.00 16.14 -2.02
CA GLN A 8 0.98 15.47 -2.87
C GLN A 8 2.34 16.18 -2.80
N ASP A 9 2.36 17.51 -2.95
CA ASP A 9 3.58 18.32 -2.88
C ASP A 9 4.23 18.24 -1.50
N LEU A 10 3.44 18.29 -0.43
CA LEU A 10 3.94 18.15 0.94
C LEU A 10 4.52 16.76 1.19
N GLY A 11 3.82 15.71 0.76
CA GLY A 11 4.25 14.32 0.91
C GLY A 11 5.57 14.04 0.18
N ALA A 12 5.66 14.48 -1.08
CA ALA A 12 6.87 14.36 -1.89
C ALA A 12 8.00 15.25 -1.35
N GLY A 13 7.69 16.49 -0.95
CA GLY A 13 8.66 17.42 -0.37
C GLY A 13 9.27 16.91 0.94
N ALA A 14 8.46 16.27 1.80
CA ALA A 14 8.97 15.63 3.01
C ALA A 14 10.00 14.54 2.70
N ARG A 15 9.80 13.72 1.67
CA ARG A 15 10.77 12.71 1.24
C ARG A 15 12.07 13.35 0.75
N THR A 16 11.96 14.40 -0.08
CA THR A 16 13.12 15.13 -0.60
C THR A 16 13.98 15.76 0.50
N HIS A 17 13.36 16.28 1.57
CA HIS A 17 14.06 17.04 2.59
C HIS A 17 14.40 16.26 3.87
N LEU A 18 13.62 15.22 4.19
CA LEU A 18 13.78 14.42 5.42
C LEU A 18 14.23 12.99 5.16
N GLY A 19 14.31 12.59 3.88
CA GLY A 19 14.72 11.26 3.43
C GLY A 19 13.55 10.39 2.98
N ASP A 20 13.83 9.44 2.11
CA ASP A 20 12.85 8.54 1.50
C ASP A 20 12.06 7.69 2.50
N ASP A 21 12.64 7.43 3.67
CA ASP A 21 12.06 6.58 4.71
C ASP A 21 11.33 7.37 5.81
N VAL A 22 11.10 8.66 5.60
CA VAL A 22 10.44 9.55 6.59
C VAL A 22 9.08 9.00 7.03
N TRP A 23 8.31 8.44 6.11
CA TRP A 23 6.99 7.85 6.39
C TRP A 23 7.09 6.42 6.94
N ILE A 24 8.05 5.64 6.44
CA ILE A 24 8.29 4.24 6.84
C ILE A 24 8.66 4.14 8.32
N THR A 25 9.54 5.02 8.79
CA THR A 25 10.01 4.98 10.18
C THR A 25 8.86 5.11 11.17
N ARG A 26 7.94 6.05 10.92
CA ARG A 26 6.76 6.25 11.77
C ARG A 26 5.74 5.12 11.62
N LEU A 27 5.55 4.62 10.40
CA LEU A 27 4.67 3.50 10.09
C LEU A 27 5.08 2.25 10.88
N LEU A 28 6.34 1.82 10.77
CA LEU A 28 6.84 0.61 11.41
C LEU A 28 6.75 0.68 12.95
N ALA A 29 7.05 1.84 13.55
CA ALA A 29 6.88 2.04 14.98
C ALA A 29 5.40 1.85 15.42
N THR A 30 4.46 2.29 14.58
CA THR A 30 3.02 2.13 14.82
C THR A 30 2.60 0.67 14.67
N VAL A 31 3.09 -0.01 13.63
CA VAL A 31 2.84 -1.44 13.38
C VAL A 31 3.33 -2.29 14.55
N ASP A 32 4.58 -2.10 14.97
CA ASP A 32 5.19 -2.83 16.08
C ASP A 32 4.42 -2.63 17.41
N SER A 33 3.99 -1.39 17.67
CA SER A 33 3.13 -1.05 18.81
C SER A 33 1.78 -1.77 18.76
N ALA A 34 1.15 -1.89 17.59
CA ALA A 34 -0.11 -2.61 17.42
C ALA A 34 0.06 -4.13 17.55
N ARG A 35 1.12 -4.69 16.93
CA ARG A 35 1.45 -6.12 16.99
C ARG A 35 1.74 -6.59 18.41
N ARG A 36 2.48 -5.81 19.20
CA ARG A 36 2.69 -6.10 20.64
C ARG A 36 1.40 -6.17 21.45
N ARG A 37 0.32 -5.55 20.97
CA ARG A 37 -1.02 -5.64 21.58
C ARG A 37 -1.89 -6.74 20.98
N GLY A 38 -1.31 -7.62 20.17
CA GLY A 38 -2.03 -8.72 19.51
C GLY A 38 -3.01 -8.26 18.43
N ARG A 39 -2.80 -7.07 17.83
CA ARG A 39 -3.67 -6.54 16.77
C ARG A 39 -3.05 -6.75 15.39
N SER A 40 -3.89 -7.17 14.44
CA SER A 40 -3.58 -7.13 13.00
C SER A 40 -3.58 -5.68 12.50
N VAL A 41 -2.77 -5.39 11.50
CA VAL A 41 -2.59 -4.04 10.94
C VAL A 41 -2.77 -4.10 9.42
N GLY A 42 -3.68 -3.27 8.89
CA GLY A 42 -3.80 -3.02 7.46
C GLY A 42 -3.14 -1.70 7.09
N ILE A 43 -2.42 -1.67 5.97
CA ILE A 43 -1.71 -0.49 5.45
C ILE A 43 -2.25 -0.22 4.04
N PRO A 44 -3.27 0.66 3.88
CA PRO A 44 -3.99 0.79 2.62
C PRO A 44 -3.29 1.66 1.56
N ASP A 45 -2.31 2.49 1.94
CA ASP A 45 -1.68 3.48 1.07
C ASP A 45 -0.17 3.22 0.90
N VAL A 46 0.20 2.06 0.36
CA VAL A 46 1.59 1.78 -0.07
C VAL A 46 1.76 2.29 -1.50
N ARG A 47 2.65 3.26 -1.71
CA ARG A 47 2.81 3.96 -2.99
C ARG A 47 4.21 3.87 -3.57
N TYR A 48 5.21 3.54 -2.75
CA TYR A 48 6.60 3.49 -3.18
C TYR A 48 7.24 2.11 -2.95
N PRO A 49 8.20 1.68 -3.80
CA PRO A 49 8.90 0.41 -3.62
C PRO A 49 9.55 0.25 -2.25
N ASN A 50 10.15 1.31 -1.70
CA ASN A 50 10.78 1.24 -0.37
C ASN A 50 9.77 0.96 0.75
N GLU A 51 8.51 1.40 0.61
CA GLU A 51 7.44 1.10 1.56
C GLU A 51 7.04 -0.38 1.46
N ALA A 52 6.91 -0.90 0.24
CA ALA A 52 6.61 -2.32 0.00
C ALA A 52 7.72 -3.22 0.57
N GLU A 53 8.98 -2.90 0.31
CA GLU A 53 10.15 -3.58 0.89
C GLU A 53 10.13 -3.56 2.41
N ALA A 54 9.83 -2.41 3.03
CA ALA A 54 9.79 -2.27 4.47
C ALA A 54 8.68 -3.11 5.12
N VAL A 55 7.49 -3.18 4.49
CA VAL A 55 6.39 -4.04 4.95
C VAL A 55 6.79 -5.50 4.88
N ARG A 56 7.40 -5.93 3.77
CA ARG A 56 7.86 -7.31 3.59
C ARG A 56 8.97 -7.68 4.58
N ALA A 57 9.95 -6.80 4.77
CA ALA A 57 11.02 -6.99 5.76
C ALA A 57 10.50 -7.08 7.20
N ALA A 58 9.36 -6.46 7.51
CA ALA A 58 8.68 -6.60 8.78
C ALA A 58 7.84 -7.90 8.91
N GLY A 59 7.86 -8.77 7.90
CA GLY A 59 7.08 -10.01 7.82
C GLY A 59 5.59 -9.77 7.53
N GLY A 60 5.26 -8.65 6.88
CA GLY A 60 3.93 -8.41 6.33
C GLY A 60 3.77 -9.02 4.94
N ILE A 61 2.52 -9.12 4.49
CA ILE A 61 2.15 -9.53 3.14
C ILE A 61 1.73 -8.32 2.32
N LEU A 62 1.99 -8.35 1.02
CA LEU A 62 1.62 -7.33 0.05
C LEU A 62 0.46 -7.83 -0.82
N VAL A 63 -0.64 -7.08 -0.83
CA VAL A 63 -1.84 -7.40 -1.59
C VAL A 63 -2.10 -6.28 -2.60
N ARG A 64 -2.08 -6.60 -3.89
CA ARG A 64 -2.49 -5.69 -4.97
C ARG A 64 -3.96 -5.89 -5.27
N ILE A 65 -4.71 -4.80 -5.35
CA ILE A 65 -6.10 -4.82 -5.84
C ILE A 65 -6.07 -4.16 -7.21
N ASP A 66 -6.46 -4.91 -8.25
CA ASP A 66 -6.51 -4.38 -9.62
C ASP A 66 -7.96 -4.27 -10.11
N ARG A 67 -8.18 -3.35 -11.04
CA ARG A 67 -9.50 -3.07 -11.61
C ARG A 67 -9.37 -2.61 -13.05
N ASP A 68 -9.82 -3.44 -13.99
CA ASP A 68 -9.59 -3.30 -15.43
C ASP A 68 -10.32 -2.09 -16.06
N ASP A 69 -11.45 -1.67 -15.48
CA ASP A 69 -12.31 -0.60 -16.00
C ASP A 69 -11.90 0.81 -15.55
N VAL A 70 -10.86 0.94 -14.72
CA VAL A 70 -10.37 2.24 -14.25
C VAL A 70 -9.12 2.64 -15.03
N LYS A 71 -9.22 3.74 -15.78
CA LYS A 71 -8.07 4.33 -16.47
C LYS A 71 -7.03 4.74 -15.41
N ARG A 72 -5.85 4.10 -15.44
CA ARG A 72 -4.69 4.51 -14.63
C ARG A 72 -4.38 5.98 -14.93
N LEU A 73 -4.24 6.79 -13.88
CA LEU A 73 -3.78 8.16 -14.02
C LEU A 73 -2.26 8.12 -14.16
N ASP A 74 -1.71 8.92 -15.08
CA ASP A 74 -0.25 9.01 -15.31
C ASP A 74 0.45 9.86 -14.24
N ASP A 75 0.11 9.70 -12.96
CA ASP A 75 0.76 10.39 -11.85
C ASP A 75 1.94 9.54 -11.33
N PRO A 76 3.17 10.09 -11.23
CA PRO A 76 4.35 9.34 -10.75
C PRO A 76 4.16 8.70 -9.36
N THR A 77 3.30 9.28 -8.52
CA THR A 77 2.96 8.74 -7.19
C THR A 77 1.94 7.59 -7.24
N GLU A 78 1.31 7.37 -8.39
CA GLU A 78 0.37 6.28 -8.66
C GLU A 78 1.01 5.15 -9.50
N CYS A 79 2.06 5.46 -10.28
CA CYS A 79 2.77 4.50 -11.12
C CYS A 79 4.05 3.92 -10.48
N ALA A 80 4.51 4.41 -9.33
CA ALA A 80 5.78 3.98 -8.75
C ALA A 80 5.86 2.49 -8.37
N LEU A 81 4.72 1.79 -8.32
CA LEU A 81 4.62 0.35 -8.10
C LEU A 81 4.17 -0.44 -9.34
N ASP A 82 4.06 0.20 -10.51
CA ASP A 82 3.64 -0.50 -11.74
C ASP A 82 4.64 -1.61 -12.12
N ASP A 83 5.93 -1.35 -11.92
CA ASP A 83 7.02 -2.32 -12.17
C ASP A 83 7.24 -3.30 -11.01
N TRP A 84 6.53 -3.15 -9.88
CA TRP A 84 6.65 -4.07 -8.76
C TRP A 84 5.92 -5.38 -9.07
N SER A 85 6.65 -6.49 -9.02
CA SER A 85 6.14 -7.83 -9.36
C SER A 85 6.03 -8.78 -8.17
N ASP A 86 6.68 -8.45 -7.05
CA ASP A 86 6.75 -9.29 -5.85
C ASP A 86 5.53 -9.08 -4.93
N TRP A 87 4.33 -9.32 -5.46
CA TRP A 87 3.09 -9.32 -4.68
C TRP A 87 2.82 -10.73 -4.12
N ASP A 88 2.45 -10.83 -2.84
CA ASP A 88 2.02 -12.12 -2.27
C ASP A 88 0.63 -12.50 -2.82
N HIS A 89 -0.20 -11.50 -3.05
CA HIS A 89 -1.57 -11.67 -3.52
C HIS A 89 -1.96 -10.58 -4.52
N VAL A 90 -2.69 -10.97 -5.55
CA VAL A 90 -3.34 -10.06 -6.50
C VAL A 90 -4.83 -10.39 -6.53
N ILE A 91 -5.68 -9.39 -6.30
CA ILE A 91 -7.13 -9.51 -6.24
C ILE A 91 -7.75 -8.64 -7.34
N GLU A 92 -8.42 -9.28 -8.28
CA GLU A 92 -9.18 -8.63 -9.34
C GLU A 92 -10.52 -8.14 -8.80
N ASN A 93 -10.75 -6.83 -8.82
CA ASN A 93 -11.99 -6.18 -8.39
C ASN A 93 -12.85 -5.78 -9.60
N ASN A 94 -13.14 -6.76 -10.46
CA ASN A 94 -13.90 -6.58 -11.71
C ASN A 94 -15.35 -7.09 -11.62
N GLY A 95 -15.73 -7.67 -10.48
CA GLY A 95 -17.04 -8.29 -10.24
C GLY A 95 -17.93 -7.51 -9.27
N THR A 96 -18.80 -8.23 -8.59
CA THR A 96 -19.66 -7.73 -7.51
C THR A 96 -18.89 -7.61 -6.18
N TYR A 97 -19.46 -6.86 -5.23
CA TYR A 97 -18.91 -6.76 -3.88
C TYR A 97 -18.76 -8.14 -3.20
N ASP A 98 -19.73 -9.03 -3.39
CA ASP A 98 -19.71 -10.37 -2.78
C ASP A 98 -18.57 -11.22 -3.37
N GLU A 99 -18.39 -11.18 -4.69
CA GLU A 99 -17.26 -11.84 -5.36
C GLU A 99 -15.90 -11.31 -4.89
N PHE A 100 -15.78 -9.99 -4.69
CA PHE A 100 -14.56 -9.39 -4.13
C PHE A 100 -14.32 -9.85 -2.68
N VAL A 101 -15.35 -9.88 -1.84
CA VAL A 101 -15.25 -10.35 -0.45
C VAL A 101 -14.83 -11.82 -0.39
N ASP A 102 -15.37 -12.65 -1.29
CA ASP A 102 -15.00 -14.07 -1.35
C ASP A 102 -13.56 -14.27 -1.83
N ALA A 103 -13.09 -13.48 -2.81
CA ALA A 103 -11.68 -13.49 -3.23
C ALA A 103 -10.72 -13.10 -2.10
N VAL A 104 -11.03 -12.04 -1.36
CA VAL A 104 -10.25 -11.61 -0.19
C VAL A 104 -10.21 -12.71 0.87
N ARG A 105 -11.34 -13.35 1.16
CA ARG A 105 -11.41 -14.44 2.15
C ARG A 105 -10.64 -15.68 1.73
N ALA A 106 -10.66 -16.02 0.44
CA ALA A 106 -9.92 -17.17 -0.07
C ALA A 106 -8.41 -16.98 0.08
N GLN A 107 -7.90 -15.78 -0.20
CA GLN A 107 -6.47 -15.50 -0.17
C GLN A 107 -5.93 -15.28 1.26
N LEU A 108 -6.67 -14.60 2.13
CA LEU A 108 -6.20 -14.24 3.48
C LEU A 108 -6.46 -15.29 4.57
N ARG A 109 -7.14 -16.41 4.26
CA ARG A 109 -7.36 -17.51 5.21
C ARG A 109 -6.18 -18.49 5.32
N ASP A 110 -5.29 -18.49 4.34
CA ASP A 110 -4.17 -19.42 4.25
C ASP A 110 -2.82 -18.82 4.71
N SER A 111 -2.84 -17.61 5.30
CA SER A 111 -1.66 -16.84 5.75
C SER A 111 -1.46 -16.81 7.27
#